data_AF-A0AAW0XB08-F1
#
_entry.id   AF-A0AAW0XB08-F1
#
_cell.length_a   1.000
_cell.length_b   1.000
_cell.length_c   1.000
_cell.angle_alpha   90.00
_cell.angle_beta   90.00
_cell.angle_gamma   90.00
#
_symmetry.space_group_name_H-M   'P 1'
#
loop_
_entity.id
_entity.type
_entity.pdbx_description
1 polymer ?
#
loop_
_entity_poly.entity_id
_entity_poly.type
_entity_poly.pdbx_seq_one_letter_code
_entity_poly.pdbx_strand_id
1 'polypeptide(L)'
;FSVMPSPKVSDTVVEPYNATLSIHQLIENTDETYCIDNEALYDICFRTLKLATPTYGDLNHLVSLTVSGITTCLRFPGQLNADLRKLAVNMVPFPRLHFFMTGFSPLTARGNQKFQALSVPELATQMFDSKNMMVACNPSNGR
;
A
#
# COMPACT_ATOMS: atom_id res chain seq x y z
N PHE A 1 -5.74 -7.46 4.08
CA PHE A 1 -4.68 -7.07 3.14
C PHE A 1 -4.83 -7.93 1.91
N SER A 2 -5.16 -7.34 0.77
CA SER A 2 -5.48 -8.06 -0.46
C SER A 2 -4.53 -7.61 -1.56
N VAL A 3 -3.79 -8.57 -2.12
CA VAL A 3 -2.90 -8.33 -3.27
C VAL A 3 -3.74 -8.42 -4.53
N MET A 4 -3.79 -7.33 -5.29
CA MET A 4 -4.50 -7.20 -6.53
C MET A 4 -3.67 -7.77 -7.68
N PRO A 5 -4.32 -8.39 -8.68
CA PRO A 5 -3.62 -8.93 -9.85
C PRO A 5 -2.97 -7.81 -10.66
N SER A 6 -1.84 -8.11 -11.29
CA SER A 6 -1.16 -7.19 -12.21
C SER A 6 -0.79 -7.90 -13.51
N PRO A 7 -1.12 -7.31 -14.68
CA PRO A 7 -0.78 -7.87 -15.98
C PRO A 7 0.73 -7.86 -16.28
N LYS A 8 1.54 -7.11 -15.52
CA LYS A 8 3.00 -7.05 -15.72
C LYS A 8 3.77 -8.10 -14.91
N VAL A 9 3.17 -8.61 -13.83
CA VAL A 9 3.86 -9.49 -12.86
C VAL A 9 3.32 -10.92 -12.91
N SER A 10 2.10 -11.13 -13.42
CA SER A 10 1.47 -12.45 -13.50
C SER A 10 1.13 -12.87 -14.92
N ASP A 11 1.48 -14.11 -15.25
CA ASP A 11 1.17 -14.77 -16.54
C ASP A 11 -0.19 -15.50 -16.52
N THR A 12 -0.95 -15.44 -15.41
CA THR A 12 -2.19 -16.20 -15.26
C THR A 12 -3.40 -15.45 -15.84
N VAL A 13 -3.90 -15.93 -16.97
CA VAL A 13 -5.04 -15.31 -17.70
C VAL A 13 -6.38 -15.35 -16.95
N VAL A 14 -6.49 -16.15 -15.89
CA VAL A 14 -7.72 -16.30 -15.08
C VAL A 14 -7.80 -15.35 -13.88
N GLU A 15 -6.75 -14.56 -13.62
CA GLU A 15 -6.71 -13.59 -12.52
C GLU A 15 -7.88 -12.60 -12.51
N PRO A 16 -8.31 -12.01 -13.64
CA PRO A 16 -9.44 -11.09 -13.65
C PRO A 16 -10.74 -11.73 -13.16
N TYR A 17 -10.96 -13.01 -13.47
CA TYR A 17 -12.14 -13.76 -13.03
C TYR A 17 -12.11 -13.97 -11.51
N ASN A 18 -10.97 -14.43 -11.00
CA ASN A 18 -10.77 -14.65 -9.57
C ASN A 18 -10.91 -13.35 -8.79
N ALA A 19 -10.27 -12.26 -9.24
CA ALA A 19 -10.35 -10.96 -8.60
C ALA A 19 -11.78 -10.41 -8.58
N THR A 20 -12.53 -10.50 -9.68
CA THR A 20 -13.91 -10.02 -9.73
C THR A 20 -14.81 -10.78 -8.75
N LEU A 21 -14.70 -12.11 -8.71
CA LEU A 21 -15.47 -12.95 -7.79
C LEU A 21 -15.08 -12.70 -6.32
N SER A 22 -13.78 -12.56 -6.04
CA SER A 22 -13.30 -12.26 -4.69
C SER A 22 -13.70 -10.87 -4.22
N ILE A 23 -13.60 -9.84 -5.07
CA ILE A 23 -14.01 -8.46 -4.72
C ILE A 23 -15.50 -8.40 -4.37
N HIS A 24 -16.36 -9.15 -5.08
CA HIS A 24 -17.78 -9.21 -4.73
C HIS A 24 -18.00 -9.68 -3.28
N GLN A 25 -17.26 -10.71 -2.84
CA GLN A 25 -17.31 -11.19 -1.46
C GLN A 25 -16.67 -10.20 -0.46
N LEU A 26 -15.59 -9.52 -0.85
CA LEU A 26 -14.93 -8.53 0.01
C LEU A 26 -15.81 -7.31 0.27
N ILE A 27 -16.63 -6.89 -0.70
CA ILE A 27 -17.54 -5.75 -0.54
C ILE A 27 -18.58 -6.00 0.56
N GLU A 28 -19.05 -7.24 0.71
CA GLU A 28 -20.15 -7.55 1.63
C GLU A 28 -19.67 -8.03 3.01
N ASN A 29 -18.50 -8.69 3.08
CA ASN A 29 -18.08 -9.42 4.27
C ASN A 29 -16.87 -8.81 5.01
N THR A 30 -16.27 -7.73 4.50
CA THR A 30 -15.11 -7.10 5.16
C THR A 30 -15.41 -5.69 5.62
N ASP A 31 -14.88 -5.31 6.78
CA ASP A 31 -14.98 -3.95 7.30
C ASP A 31 -13.90 -3.02 6.74
N GLU A 32 -12.72 -3.57 6.43
CA GLU A 32 -11.56 -2.84 5.92
C GLU A 32 -10.73 -3.73 4.97
N THR A 33 -10.49 -3.26 3.76
CA THR A 33 -9.63 -3.95 2.79
C THR A 33 -8.48 -3.05 2.36
N TYR A 34 -7.26 -3.39 2.77
CA TYR A 34 -6.03 -2.75 2.28
C TYR A 34 -5.62 -3.35 0.94
N CYS A 35 -5.68 -2.55 -0.11
CA CYS A 35 -5.27 -2.93 -1.46
C CYS A 35 -3.76 -2.77 -1.61
N ILE A 36 -3.13 -3.79 -2.19
CA ILE A 36 -1.71 -3.83 -2.53
C ILE A 36 -1.61 -4.32 -3.97
N ASP A 37 -0.81 -3.69 -4.80
CA ASP A 37 -0.65 -4.03 -6.21
C ASP A 37 0.81 -4.39 -6.49
N ASN A 38 1.01 -5.58 -7.06
CA ASN A 38 2.33 -6.06 -7.44
C ASN A 38 2.98 -5.17 -8.50
N GLU A 39 2.21 -4.52 -9.36
CA GLU A 39 2.74 -3.60 -10.36
C GLU A 39 3.38 -2.38 -9.70
N ALA A 40 2.65 -1.77 -8.78
CA ALA A 40 3.10 -0.59 -8.06
C ALA A 40 4.32 -0.91 -7.19
N LEU A 41 4.32 -2.06 -6.51
CA LEU A 41 5.48 -2.53 -5.75
C LEU A 41 6.70 -2.76 -6.64
N TYR A 42 6.51 -3.36 -7.82
CA TYR A 42 7.59 -3.57 -8.78
C TYR A 42 8.17 -2.25 -9.28
N ASP A 43 7.29 -1.29 -9.65
CA ASP A 43 7.70 0.04 -10.08
C ASP A 43 8.44 0.81 -8.97
N ILE A 44 8.02 0.70 -7.70
CA ILE A 44 8.74 1.26 -6.54
C ILE A 44 10.15 0.65 -6.42
N CYS A 45 10.25 -0.67 -6.44
CA CYS A 45 11.53 -1.37 -6.32
C CYS A 45 12.50 -0.99 -7.46
N PHE A 46 11.99 -0.95 -8.69
CA PHE A 46 12.81 -0.66 -9.86
C PHE A 46 13.18 0.83 -9.97
N ARG A 47 12.19 1.73 -9.86
CA ARG A 47 12.40 3.17 -10.13
C ARG A 47 12.93 3.92 -8.92
N THR A 48 12.42 3.64 -7.72
CA THR A 48 12.72 4.38 -6.50
C THR A 48 13.88 3.73 -5.74
N LEU A 49 13.85 2.42 -5.52
CA LEU A 49 14.92 1.71 -4.80
C LEU A 49 16.12 1.34 -5.69
N LYS A 50 16.03 1.55 -7.00
CA LYS A 50 17.08 1.28 -8.00
C LYS A 50 17.54 -0.18 -8.03
N LEU A 51 16.64 -1.12 -7.78
CA LEU A 51 16.90 -2.55 -7.91
C LEU A 51 16.74 -2.97 -9.37
N ALA A 52 17.82 -3.42 -10.00
CA ALA A 52 17.81 -3.81 -11.43
C ALA A 52 16.92 -5.03 -11.71
N THR A 53 16.84 -5.97 -10.77
CA THR A 53 16.04 -7.19 -10.86
C THR A 53 15.27 -7.41 -9.55
N PRO A 54 14.11 -6.75 -9.35
CA PRO A 54 13.30 -6.94 -8.16
C PRO A 54 12.83 -8.39 -8.03
N THR A 55 13.04 -8.98 -6.85
CA THR A 55 12.56 -10.33 -6.53
C THR A 55 11.31 -10.27 -5.65
N TYR A 56 10.54 -11.36 -5.57
CA TYR A 56 9.42 -11.43 -4.63
C TYR A 56 9.84 -11.19 -3.16
N GLY A 57 11.10 -11.47 -2.80
CA GLY A 57 11.63 -11.13 -1.48
C GLY A 57 11.65 -9.61 -1.23
N ASP A 58 12.01 -8.81 -2.25
CA ASP A 58 12.04 -7.35 -2.16
C ASP A 58 10.63 -6.76 -2.08
N LEU A 59 9.69 -7.30 -2.87
CA LEU A 59 8.28 -6.90 -2.83
C LEU A 59 7.67 -7.22 -1.46
N ASN A 60 7.90 -8.44 -0.96
CA ASN A 60 7.40 -8.86 0.35
C ASN A 60 8.01 -8.05 1.50
N HIS A 61 9.27 -7.62 1.36
CA HIS A 61 9.88 -6.72 2.33
C HIS A 61 9.12 -5.38 2.41
N LEU A 62 8.79 -4.76 1.27
CA LEU A 62 7.99 -3.53 1.24
C LEU A 62 6.60 -3.74 1.84
N VAL A 63 5.92 -4.83 1.49
CA VAL A 63 4.61 -5.16 2.06
C VAL A 63 4.70 -5.31 3.57
N SER A 64 5.72 -6.02 4.08
CA SER A 64 5.90 -6.23 5.52
C SER A 64 6.10 -4.91 6.29
N LEU A 65 6.82 -3.95 5.70
CA LEU A 65 7.01 -2.62 6.29
C LEU A 65 5.70 -1.86 6.40
N THR A 66 4.88 -1.88 5.35
CA THR A 66 3.58 -1.21 5.32
C THR A 66 2.59 -1.86 6.28
N VAL A 67 2.50 -3.18 6.30
CA VAL A 67 1.64 -3.92 7.24
C VAL A 67 2.09 -3.66 8.69
N SER A 68 3.39 -3.63 8.96
CA SER A 68 3.92 -3.23 10.26
C SER A 68 3.51 -1.79 10.60
N GLY A 69 3.65 -0.85 9.67
CA GLY A 69 3.24 0.55 9.86
C GLY A 69 1.75 0.69 10.22
N ILE A 70 0.86 0.10 9.43
CA ILE A 70 -0.60 0.14 9.64
C ILE A 70 -0.99 -0.47 10.99
N THR A 71 -0.36 -1.59 11.36
CA THR A 71 -0.66 -2.28 12.63
C THR A 71 0.06 -1.69 13.85
N THR A 72 0.88 -0.65 13.68
CA THR A 72 1.64 -0.04 14.79
C THR A 72 0.70 0.49 15.88
N CYS A 73 -0.41 1.12 15.49
CA CYS A 73 -1.41 1.66 16.42
C CYS A 73 -2.12 0.57 17.26
N LEU A 74 -2.08 -0.69 16.83
CA LEU A 74 -2.65 -1.83 17.56
C LEU A 74 -1.63 -2.48 18.49
N ARG A 75 -0.34 -2.37 18.17
CA ARG A 75 0.75 -3.05 18.87
C ARG A 75 1.40 -2.18 19.95
N PHE A 76 1.38 -0.86 19.78
CA PHE A 76 2.02 0.08 20.68
C PHE A 76 1.02 1.13 21.18
N PRO A 77 1.19 1.62 22.41
CA PRO A 77 0.32 2.66 22.96
C PRO A 77 0.44 3.95 22.13
N GLY A 78 -0.69 4.47 21.67
CA GLY A 78 -0.78 5.70 20.89
C GLY A 78 -2.07 6.46 21.18
N GLN A 79 -2.06 7.77 20.92
CA GLN A 79 -3.22 8.64 21.19
C GLN A 79 -4.29 8.61 20.07
N LEU A 80 -3.91 8.25 18.84
CA LEU A 80 -4.77 8.27 17.65
C LEU A 80 -4.93 6.85 17.07
N ASN A 81 -6.14 6.47 16.64
CA ASN A 81 -6.47 5.18 15.99
C ASN A 81 -5.99 3.92 16.73
N ALA A 82 -6.05 3.93 18.07
CA ALA A 82 -5.58 2.83 18.94
C ALA A 82 -6.34 1.49 18.80
N ASP A 83 -7.37 1.44 17.96
CA ASP A 83 -8.19 0.24 17.71
C ASP A 83 -8.65 0.24 16.25
N LEU A 84 -8.77 -0.95 15.64
CA LEU A 84 -9.27 -1.16 14.28
C LEU A 84 -10.64 -0.52 14.10
N ARG A 85 -11.53 -0.63 15.10
CA ARG A 85 -12.85 0.01 15.03
C ARG A 85 -12.76 1.53 14.89
N LYS A 86 -11.81 2.18 15.56
CA LYS A 86 -11.62 3.64 15.44
C LYS A 86 -11.07 4.02 14.08
N LEU A 87 -10.19 3.18 13.52
CA LEU A 87 -9.67 3.39 12.17
C LEU A 87 -10.79 3.27 11.13
N ALA A 88 -11.63 2.23 11.21
CA ALA A 88 -12.79 2.04 10.35
C ALA A 88 -13.74 3.25 10.40
N VAL A 89 -14.10 3.69 11.61
CA VAL A 89 -15.03 4.83 11.80
C VAL A 89 -14.47 6.14 11.21
N ASN A 90 -13.16 6.35 11.27
CA ASN A 90 -12.53 7.56 10.75
C ASN A 90 -12.33 7.54 9.23
N MET A 91 -12.07 6.37 8.65
CA MET A 91 -11.63 6.22 7.26
C MET A 91 -12.73 5.71 6.31
N VAL A 92 -13.80 5.11 6.83
CA VAL A 92 -14.89 4.52 6.03
C VAL A 92 -16.17 5.37 6.18
N PRO A 93 -16.44 6.30 5.24
CA PRO A 93 -17.65 7.12 5.29
C PRO A 93 -18.91 6.34 4.89
N PHE A 94 -18.78 5.31 4.07
CA PHE A 94 -19.88 4.47 3.59
C PHE A 94 -19.50 2.98 3.63
N PRO A 95 -20.41 2.07 4.03
CA PRO A 95 -20.07 0.65 4.25
C PRO A 95 -19.50 -0.11 3.04
N ARG A 96 -19.72 0.36 1.82
CA ARG A 96 -19.19 -0.26 0.59
C ARG A 96 -17.88 0.37 0.09
N LEU A 97 -17.44 1.47 0.72
CA LEU A 97 -16.25 2.25 0.36
C LEU A 97 -15.15 2.07 1.42
N HIS A 98 -14.80 0.81 1.68
CA HIS A 98 -13.83 0.38 2.69
C HIS A 98 -12.53 -0.17 2.09
N PHE A 99 -12.22 0.21 0.85
CA PHE A 99 -10.98 -0.16 0.17
C PHE A 99 -9.95 0.94 0.33
N PHE A 100 -8.84 0.63 1.01
CA PHE A 100 -7.78 1.58 1.29
C PHE A 100 -6.63 1.44 0.30
N MET A 101 -6.19 2.58 -0.23
CA MET A 101 -4.91 2.67 -0.93
C MET A 101 -3.80 2.81 0.10
N THR A 102 -2.84 1.90 0.04
CA THR A 102 -1.67 1.92 0.93
C THR A 102 -0.50 2.65 0.28
N GLY A 103 0.33 3.28 1.10
CA GLY A 103 1.55 3.94 0.67
C GLY A 103 2.58 3.89 1.79
N PHE A 104 3.86 4.07 1.44
CA PHE A 104 4.92 4.14 2.44
C PHE A 104 5.89 5.29 2.15
N SER A 105 6.35 5.96 3.21
CA SER A 105 7.40 6.97 3.16
C SER A 105 8.22 6.86 4.45
N PRO A 106 9.56 6.95 4.39
CA PRO A 106 10.38 7.24 3.20
C PRO A 106 10.74 5.99 2.39
N LEU A 107 10.75 6.11 1.06
CA LEU A 107 11.26 5.08 0.14
C LEU A 107 12.60 5.51 -0.43
N THR A 108 13.70 4.97 0.13
CA THR A 108 15.05 5.40 -0.19
C THR A 108 15.93 4.21 -0.53
N ALA A 109 16.69 4.32 -1.63
CA ALA A 109 17.66 3.29 -2.00
C ALA A 109 18.73 3.13 -0.91
N ARG A 110 19.17 1.89 -0.65
CA ARG A 110 20.12 1.56 0.44
C ARG A 110 21.40 2.40 0.41
N GLY A 111 21.87 2.78 -0.78
CA GLY A 111 23.06 3.63 -0.95
C GLY A 111 22.85 5.10 -0.60
N ASN A 112 21.60 5.59 -0.65
CA ASN A 112 21.28 7.02 -0.45
C ASN A 112 20.74 7.34 0.96
N GLN A 113 20.45 6.32 1.78
CA GLN A 113 19.90 6.51 3.12
C GLN A 113 20.73 7.43 4.02
N LYS A 114 22.06 7.43 3.88
CA LYS A 114 22.97 8.26 4.70
C LYS A 114 23.03 9.73 4.28
N PHE A 115 22.60 10.05 3.07
CA PHE A 115 22.74 11.39 2.48
C PHE A 115 21.44 12.19 2.48
N GLN A 116 20.33 11.56 2.87
CA GLN A 116 19.02 12.18 2.84
C GLN A 116 18.63 12.66 4.25
N ALA A 117 18.57 13.97 4.43
CA ALA A 117 17.91 14.54 5.59
C ALA A 117 16.40 14.28 5.44
N LEU A 118 15.78 13.67 6.44
CA LEU A 118 14.34 13.37 6.45
C LEU A 118 13.66 14.35 7.40
N SER A 119 13.04 15.38 6.85
CA SER A 119 12.17 16.28 7.63
C SER A 119 10.71 15.83 7.56
N VAL A 120 9.92 16.21 8.57
CA VAL A 120 8.48 15.89 8.61
C VAL A 120 7.72 16.42 7.37
N PRO A 121 7.96 17.66 6.91
CA PRO A 121 7.29 18.17 5.69
C PRO A 121 7.65 17.38 4.44
N GLU A 122 8.90 16.92 4.30
CA GLU A 122 9.34 16.11 3.16
C GLU A 122 8.66 14.74 3.17
N LEU A 123 8.59 14.08 4.34
CA LEU A 123 7.90 12.80 4.49
C LEU A 123 6.43 12.92 4.12
N ALA A 124 5.76 13.97 4.60
CA ALA A 124 4.36 14.25 4.30
C ALA A 124 4.15 14.48 2.79
N THR A 125 5.02 15.28 2.16
CA THR A 125 4.94 15.54 0.72
C THR A 125 5.16 14.28 -0.10
N GLN A 126 6.15 13.46 0.28
CA GLN A 126 6.40 12.17 -0.36
C GLN A 126 5.23 11.22 -0.23
N MET A 127 4.41 11.32 0.82
CA MET A 127 3.27 10.43 0.99
C MET A 127 2.16 10.65 -0.04
N PHE A 128 2.03 11.85 -0.58
CA PHE A 128 1.06 12.17 -1.64
C PHE A 128 1.62 11.98 -3.05
N ASP A 129 2.90 11.60 -3.19
CA ASP A 129 3.44 11.24 -4.51
C ASP A 129 2.89 9.87 -4.93
N SER A 130 2.23 9.84 -6.08
CA SER A 130 1.76 8.62 -6.76
C SER A 130 2.82 7.53 -6.87
N LYS A 131 4.11 7.88 -6.94
CA LYS A 131 5.22 6.93 -7.04
C LYS A 131 5.47 6.14 -5.75
N ASN A 132 4.96 6.60 -4.62
CA ASN A 132 5.13 5.96 -3.32
C ASN A 132 3.87 5.19 -2.87
N MET A 133 2.85 5.17 -3.71
CA MET A 133 1.62 4.41 -3.50
C MET A 133 1.85 2.95 -3.89
N MET A 134 1.36 2.04 -3.06
CA MET A 134 1.44 0.58 -3.29
C MET A 134 0.26 0.06 -4.10
N VAL A 135 -0.51 0.94 -4.71
CA VAL A 135 -1.61 0.63 -5.63
C VAL A 135 -1.35 1.42 -6.90
N ALA A 136 -1.56 0.83 -8.09
CA ALA A 136 -1.39 1.52 -9.37
C ALA A 136 -2.53 2.51 -9.66
N CYS A 137 -2.68 3.50 -8.79
CA CYS A 137 -3.68 4.56 -8.88
C CYS A 137 -3.01 5.90 -8.57
N ASN A 138 -3.36 6.95 -9.33
CA ASN A 138 -2.88 8.30 -9.05
C ASN A 138 -3.88 9.02 -8.12
N PRO A 139 -3.48 9.41 -6.88
CA PRO A 139 -4.35 10.13 -5.96
C PRO A 139 -4.88 11.46 -6.53
N SER A 140 -4.14 12.11 -7.43
CA SER A 140 -4.55 13.38 -8.05
C SER A 140 -5.72 13.25 -9.02
N ASN A 141 -6.09 12.03 -9.42
CA ASN A 141 -7.21 11.79 -10.33
C ASN A 141 -8.55 11.63 -9.58
N GLY A 142 -8.54 11.65 -8.24
CA GLY A 142 -9.75 11.70 -7.44
C GLY A 142 -10.53 13.01 -7.64
N ARG A 143 -11.86 12.94 -7.58
CA ARG A 143 -12.75 14.11 -7.54
C ARG A 143 -13.25 14.35 -6.13
#